data_AF-A0A6N7V623-F1
#
_entry.id   AF-A0A6N7V623-F1
#
_cell.length_a   1.000
_cell.length_b   1.000
_cell.length_c   1.000
_cell.angle_alpha   90.00
_cell.angle_beta   90.00
_cell.angle_gamma   90.00
#
_symmetry.space_group_name_H-M   'P 1'
#
loop_
_entity.id
_entity.type
_entity.pdbx_description
1 polymer ?
#
loop_
_entity_poly.entity_id
_entity_poly.type
_entity_poly.pdbx_seq_one_letter_code
_entity_poly.pdbx_strand_id
1 'polypeptide(L)'
;MIENAGIDYKELYLQMQSAVVALSKTLEEIQKENKNLKEENEYLKRKLFGTKSETSKSLGFEQLSLFDEAEAEANPDEEQFILEEVKFNKKKKYKGQLDDKLSKLPHIEVIMTLPESELVCPVCNSKLVPVGKKFVRHEIEFV
;
A
#
# COMPACT_ATOMS: atom_id res chain seq x y z
N MET A 1 52.13 44.71 47.64
CA MET A 1 52.25 44.69 46.17
C MET A 1 51.30 43.64 45.66
N ILE A 2 50.16 44.04 45.12
CA ILE A 2 49.25 43.15 44.39
C ILE A 2 48.89 43.92 43.13
N GLU A 3 49.69 43.71 42.10
CA GLU A 3 49.41 44.22 40.76
C GLU A 3 48.25 43.39 40.21
N ASN A 4 47.05 43.97 40.24
CA ASN A 4 45.89 43.41 39.56
C ASN A 4 46.19 43.46 38.06
N ALA A 5 46.58 42.31 37.49
CA ALA A 5 46.67 42.11 36.05
C ALA A 5 45.27 42.35 35.46
N GLY A 6 45.09 43.52 34.86
CA GLY A 6 43.86 43.86 34.14
C GLY A 6 43.65 42.84 33.04
N ILE A 7 42.52 42.14 33.10
CA ILE A 7 42.08 41.23 32.05
C ILE A 7 41.99 42.06 30.76
N ASP A 8 42.77 41.71 29.73
CA ASP A 8 42.63 42.33 28.41
C ASP A 8 41.33 41.83 27.79
N TYR A 9 40.25 42.60 28.02
CA TYR A 9 38.91 42.32 27.51
C TYR A 9 38.89 42.11 25.99
N LYS A 10 39.86 42.65 25.25
CA LYS A 10 39.99 42.50 23.81
C LYS A 10 40.45 41.09 23.43
N GLU A 11 41.40 40.53 24.18
CA GLU A 11 41.90 39.17 24.00
C GLU A 11 40.82 38.13 24.35
N LEU A 12 40.12 38.34 25.46
CA LEU A 12 38.98 37.50 25.86
C LEU A 12 37.85 37.50 24.82
N TYR A 13 37.54 38.67 24.24
CA TYR A 13 36.54 38.79 23.20
C TYR A 13 36.95 38.03 21.93
N LEU A 14 38.22 38.12 21.53
CA LEU A 14 38.74 37.41 20.37
C LEU A 14 38.72 35.89 20.57
N GLN A 15 39.05 35.42 21.77
CA GLN A 15 38.97 34.01 22.14
C GLN A 15 37.51 33.51 22.15
N MET A 16 36.56 34.32 22.60
CA MET A 16 35.15 33.96 22.57
C MET A 16 34.60 33.91 21.13
N GLN A 17 35.01 34.84 20.26
CA GLN A 17 34.66 34.81 18.85
C GLN A 17 35.21 33.56 18.13
N SER A 18 36.47 33.20 18.39
CA SER A 18 37.06 32.00 17.80
C SER A 18 36.37 30.72 18.28
N ALA A 19 36.00 30.65 19.56
CA ALA A 19 35.22 29.55 20.11
C ALA A 19 33.84 29.43 19.46
N VAL A 20 33.12 30.55 19.28
CA VAL A 20 31.81 30.56 18.62
C VAL A 20 31.91 30.08 17.17
N VAL A 21 32.94 30.50 16.43
CA VAL A 21 33.19 30.04 15.06
C VAL A 21 33.55 28.55 14.99
N ALA A 22 34.33 28.05 15.95
CA ALA A 22 34.64 26.62 16.03
C ALA A 22 33.37 25.80 16.33
N LEU A 23 32.58 26.24 17.30
CA LEU A 23 31.29 25.63 17.66
C LEU A 23 30.31 25.64 16.48
N SER A 24 30.20 26.75 15.75
CA SER A 24 29.29 26.83 14.59
C SER A 24 29.70 25.86 13.49
N LYS A 25 30.99 25.72 13.20
CA LYS A 25 31.49 24.73 12.23
C LYS A 25 31.17 23.29 12.64
N THR A 26 31.39 22.95 13.91
CA THR A 26 31.05 21.61 14.40
C THR A 26 29.55 21.33 14.32
N LEU A 27 28.70 22.34 14.57
CA LEU A 27 27.25 22.20 14.42
C LEU A 27 26.85 21.96 12.96
N GLU A 28 27.45 22.67 12.01
CA GLU A 28 27.19 22.48 10.58
C GLU A 28 27.60 21.07 10.12
N GLU A 29 28.76 20.57 10.57
CA GLU A 29 29.24 19.21 10.29
C GLU A 29 28.28 18.15 10.84
N ILE A 30 27.91 18.27 12.12
CA ILE A 30 26.97 17.36 12.78
C ILE A 30 25.59 17.38 12.10
N GLN A 31 25.12 18.56 11.67
CA GLN A 31 23.85 18.67 10.96
C GLN A 31 23.90 17.99 9.59
N LYS A 32 25.02 18.13 8.87
CA LYS A 32 25.24 17.47 7.58
C LYS A 32 25.27 15.95 7.73
N GLU A 33 25.99 15.44 8.72
CA GLU A 33 26.02 14.00 9.02
C GLU A 33 24.64 13.47 9.39
N ASN A 34 23.90 14.19 10.25
CA ASN A 34 22.53 13.81 10.60
C ASN A 34 21.60 13.76 9.38
N LYS A 35 21.75 14.67 8.43
CA LYS A 35 20.96 14.66 7.20
C LYS A 35 21.28 13.41 6.38
N ASN A 36 22.55 13.12 6.16
CA ASN A 36 22.99 11.93 5.42
C ASN A 36 22.47 10.64 6.08
N LEU A 37 22.60 10.52 7.40
CA LEU A 37 22.12 9.37 8.16
C LEU A 37 20.60 9.20 8.08
N LYS A 38 19.84 10.29 8.04
CA LYS A 38 18.37 10.23 7.85
C LYS A 38 18.01 9.73 6.46
N GLU A 39 18.69 10.21 5.43
CA GLU A 39 18.48 9.76 4.04
C GLU A 39 18.81 8.27 3.88
N GLU A 40 19.92 7.82 4.46
CA GLU A 40 20.29 6.39 4.44
C GLU A 40 19.27 5.52 5.19
N ASN A 41 18.81 5.98 6.36
CA ASN A 41 17.75 5.29 7.10
C ASN A 41 16.44 5.22 6.31
N GLU A 42 16.04 6.29 5.63
CA GLU A 42 14.84 6.28 4.79
C GLU A 42 14.99 5.31 3.62
N TYR A 43 16.15 5.29 2.96
CA TYR A 43 16.46 4.34 1.91
C TYR A 43 16.37 2.89 2.40
N LEU A 44 17.00 2.57 3.54
CA LEU A 44 16.97 1.23 4.12
C LEU A 44 15.54 0.82 4.55
N LYS A 45 14.79 1.73 5.16
CA LYS A 45 13.37 1.49 5.51
C LYS A 45 12.53 1.22 4.28
N ARG A 46 12.72 1.99 3.20
CA ARG A 46 12.04 1.75 1.91
C ARG A 46 12.45 0.41 1.29
N LYS A 47 13.71 0.00 1.43
CA LYS A 47 14.19 -1.30 0.92
C LYS A 47 13.65 -2.50 1.71
N LEU A 48 13.48 -2.34 3.02
CA LEU A 48 12.98 -3.40 3.92
C LEU A 48 11.45 -3.49 3.91
N PHE A 49 10.77 -2.36 4.05
CA PHE A 49 9.33 -2.27 4.29
C PHE A 49 8.57 -1.57 3.17
N GLY A 50 9.25 -0.99 2.18
CA GLY A 50 8.57 -0.45 1.01
C GLY A 50 7.94 -1.57 0.20
N THR A 51 6.87 -1.22 -0.53
CA THR A 51 6.21 -2.12 -1.48
C THR A 51 7.22 -2.53 -2.54
N LYS A 52 7.80 -3.72 -2.36
CA LYS A 52 8.53 -4.38 -3.44
C LYS A 52 7.48 -4.80 -4.45
N SER A 53 7.61 -4.38 -5.70
CA SER A 53 6.97 -5.14 -6.75
C SER A 53 7.55 -6.55 -6.66
N GLU A 54 6.70 -7.57 -6.54
CA GLU A 54 7.10 -8.97 -6.64
C GLU A 54 7.56 -9.23 -8.08
N THR A 55 8.69 -8.65 -8.46
CA THR A 55 9.34 -8.91 -9.73
C THR A 55 10.25 -10.11 -9.53
N SER A 56 9.97 -11.16 -10.30
CA SER A 56 10.67 -12.44 -10.37
C SER A 56 12.19 -12.34 -10.48
N LYS A 57 12.71 -11.18 -10.91
CA LYS A 57 14.15 -10.84 -10.97
C LYS A 57 14.90 -11.08 -9.66
N SER A 58 14.23 -10.96 -8.51
CA SER A 58 14.86 -11.18 -7.19
C SER A 58 14.96 -12.64 -6.75
N LEU A 59 14.20 -13.54 -7.39
CA LEU A 59 14.12 -14.96 -7.04
C LEU A 59 15.13 -15.84 -7.79
N GLY A 60 15.98 -15.25 -8.64
CA GLY A 60 16.99 -16.00 -9.41
C GLY A 60 16.41 -16.97 -10.44
N PHE A 61 15.08 -16.98 -10.61
CA PHE A 61 14.41 -17.63 -11.71
C PHE A 61 14.48 -16.70 -12.92
N GLU A 62 15.21 -17.12 -13.95
CA GLU A 62 15.10 -16.55 -15.28
C GLU A 62 13.64 -16.76 -15.72
N GLN A 63 12.92 -15.66 -15.90
CA GLN A 63 11.55 -15.72 -16.38
C GLN A 63 11.59 -16.36 -17.77
N LEU A 64 11.07 -17.60 -17.88
CA LEU A 64 10.96 -18.27 -19.17
C LEU A 64 10.02 -17.45 -20.06
N SER A 65 10.52 -16.99 -21.20
CA SER A 65 9.74 -16.25 -22.19
C SER A 65 8.84 -17.20 -22.99
N LEU A 66 7.85 -17.77 -22.30
CA LEU A 66 6.91 -18.75 -22.87
C LEU A 66 5.90 -18.12 -23.85
N PHE A 67 5.78 -16.79 -23.88
CA PHE A 67 4.77 -16.07 -24.68
C PHE A 67 5.34 -14.91 -25.49
N ASP A 68 6.66 -14.85 -25.69
CA ASP A 68 7.34 -13.74 -26.36
C ASP A 68 7.40 -13.96 -27.89
N GLU A 69 6.72 -14.98 -28.43
CA GLU A 69 6.67 -15.28 -29.87
C GLU A 69 6.22 -14.05 -30.68
N ALA A 70 5.21 -13.33 -30.20
CA ALA A 70 4.68 -12.15 -30.88
C ALA A 70 5.68 -10.97 -30.91
N GLU A 71 6.53 -10.84 -29.90
CA GLU A 71 7.53 -9.77 -29.80
C GLU A 71 8.80 -10.13 -30.57
N ALA A 72 9.16 -11.41 -30.61
CA ALA A 72 10.28 -11.92 -31.39
C ALA A 72 10.02 -11.89 -32.91
N GLU A 73 8.77 -12.12 -33.33
CA GLU A 73 8.36 -12.10 -34.73
C GLU A 73 7.91 -10.70 -35.21
N ALA A 74 7.78 -9.74 -34.29
CA ALA A 74 7.42 -8.37 -34.63
C ALA A 74 8.53 -7.70 -35.44
N ASN A 75 8.20 -7.28 -36.67
CA ASN A 75 9.08 -6.49 -37.51
C ASN A 75 9.05 -5.02 -37.05
N PRO A 76 10.20 -4.43 -36.65
CA PRO A 76 10.24 -3.06 -36.15
C PRO A 76 9.91 -2.00 -37.22
N ASP A 77 10.00 -2.36 -38.50
CA ASP A 77 9.71 -1.47 -39.64
C ASP A 77 8.26 -1.57 -40.12
N GLU A 78 7.44 -2.45 -39.54
CA GLU A 78 6.02 -2.53 -39.85
C GLU A 78 5.25 -1.42 -39.13
N GLU A 79 4.45 -0.66 -39.89
CA GLU A 79 3.52 0.32 -39.35
C GLU A 79 2.54 -0.40 -38.41
N GLN A 80 2.79 -0.29 -37.10
CA GLN A 80 1.86 -0.76 -36.09
C GLN A 80 0.52 -0.09 -36.36
N PHE A 81 -0.49 -0.88 -36.75
CA PHE A 81 -1.86 -0.39 -36.88
C PHE A 81 -2.24 0.22 -35.54
N ILE A 82 -2.27 1.56 -35.50
CA ILE A 82 -2.77 2.31 -34.36
C ILE A 82 -4.25 1.94 -34.30
N LEU A 83 -4.58 1.02 -33.40
CA LEU A 83 -5.96 0.72 -33.05
C LEU A 83 -6.57 2.07 -32.65
N GLU A 84 -7.44 2.61 -33.50
CA GLU A 84 -8.21 3.80 -33.15
C GLU A 84 -8.84 3.51 -31.78
N GLU A 85 -8.44 4.28 -30.77
CA GLU A 85 -9.01 4.16 -29.44
C GLU A 85 -10.49 4.48 -29.57
N VAL A 86 -11.31 3.44 -29.74
CA VAL A 86 -12.75 3.55 -29.64
C VAL A 86 -12.99 3.99 -28.21
N LYS A 87 -13.27 5.29 -28.04
CA LYS A 87 -13.67 5.89 -26.78
C LYS A 87 -15.03 5.32 -26.41
N PHE A 88 -15.02 4.13 -25.83
CA PHE A 88 -16.19 3.60 -25.16
C PHE A 88 -16.49 4.56 -24.02
N ASN A 89 -17.57 5.32 -24.17
CA ASN A 89 -18.19 6.05 -23.08
C ASN A 89 -18.67 5.02 -22.06
N LYS A 90 -17.77 4.63 -21.13
CA LYS A 90 -18.08 3.73 -20.04
C LYS A 90 -19.14 4.43 -19.20
N LYS A 91 -20.40 4.01 -19.35
CA LYS A 91 -21.49 4.47 -18.48
C LYS A 91 -21.09 4.12 -17.05
N LYS A 92 -20.94 5.13 -16.19
CA LYS A 92 -20.63 4.92 -14.78
C LYS A 92 -21.75 4.09 -14.16
N LYS A 93 -21.40 2.99 -13.49
CA LYS A 93 -22.38 2.22 -12.71
C LYS A 93 -22.89 3.10 -11.58
N TYR A 94 -24.21 3.18 -11.40
CA TYR A 94 -24.81 3.86 -10.26
C TYR A 94 -25.16 2.84 -9.17
N LYS A 95 -25.25 3.31 -7.93
CA LYS A 95 -25.61 2.48 -6.78
C LYS A 95 -27.05 1.98 -6.94
N GLY A 96 -27.27 0.66 -6.92
CA GLY A 96 -28.58 0.03 -7.18
C GLY A 96 -28.78 -0.49 -8.61
N GLN A 97 -27.83 -0.27 -9.53
CA GLN A 97 -27.96 -0.76 -10.90
C GLN A 97 -28.10 -2.29 -11.01
N LEU A 98 -27.48 -3.04 -10.10
CA LEU A 98 -27.62 -4.50 -10.07
C LEU A 98 -29.02 -4.89 -9.59
N ASP A 99 -29.50 -4.29 -8.51
CA ASP A 99 -30.83 -4.55 -7.95
C ASP A 99 -31.93 -4.24 -8.97
N ASP A 100 -31.81 -3.12 -9.70
CA ASP A 100 -32.74 -2.76 -10.78
C ASP A 100 -32.78 -3.80 -11.89
N LYS A 101 -31.62 -4.37 -12.26
CA LYS A 101 -31.55 -5.44 -13.27
C LYS A 101 -32.14 -6.74 -12.76
N LEU A 102 -31.88 -7.09 -11.51
CA LEU A 102 -32.33 -8.33 -10.89
C LEU A 102 -33.81 -8.30 -10.53
N SER A 103 -34.38 -7.15 -10.18
CA SER A 103 -35.79 -6.97 -9.81
C SER A 103 -36.81 -7.51 -10.82
N LYS A 104 -36.43 -7.59 -12.10
CA LYS A 104 -37.27 -8.09 -13.20
C LYS A 104 -37.25 -9.61 -13.33
N LEU A 105 -36.33 -10.29 -12.66
CA LEU A 105 -36.19 -11.74 -12.70
C LEU A 105 -37.02 -12.40 -11.60
N PRO A 106 -37.47 -13.65 -11.79
CA PRO A 106 -38.11 -14.41 -10.72
C PRO A 106 -37.12 -14.63 -9.56
N HIS A 107 -37.57 -14.34 -8.33
CA HIS A 107 -36.77 -14.56 -7.12
C HIS A 107 -37.29 -15.81 -6.40
N ILE A 108 -36.38 -16.73 -6.07
CA ILE A 108 -36.68 -17.93 -5.28
C ILE A 108 -35.87 -17.84 -3.98
N GLU A 109 -36.55 -17.80 -2.83
CA GLU A 109 -35.90 -17.84 -1.52
C GLU A 109 -35.69 -19.29 -1.06
N VAL A 110 -34.43 -19.70 -0.89
CA VAL A 110 -34.08 -21.00 -0.30
C VAL A 110 -33.59 -20.78 1.13
N ILE A 111 -34.32 -21.33 2.11
CA ILE A 111 -33.96 -21.22 3.53
C ILE A 111 -33.07 -22.42 3.90
N MET A 112 -31.81 -22.13 4.22
CA MET A 112 -30.88 -23.12 4.75
C MET A 112 -31.14 -23.29 6.25
N THR A 113 -31.75 -24.42 6.64
CA THR A 113 -32.00 -24.78 8.05
C THR A 113 -30.96 -25.81 8.52
N LEU A 114 -30.70 -25.81 9.83
CA LEU A 114 -29.87 -26.84 10.45
C LEU A 114 -30.60 -28.19 10.43
N PRO A 115 -29.88 -29.32 10.35
CA PRO A 115 -30.48 -30.65 10.44
C PRO A 115 -31.15 -30.85 11.80
N GLU A 116 -32.18 -31.70 11.86
CA GLU A 116 -32.99 -31.93 13.07
C GLU A 116 -32.16 -32.39 14.28
N SER A 117 -31.05 -33.09 14.05
CA SER A 117 -30.12 -33.53 15.09
C SER A 117 -29.43 -32.38 15.82
N GLU A 118 -29.27 -31.22 15.17
CA GLU A 118 -28.57 -30.04 15.70
C GLU A 118 -29.56 -28.97 16.22
N LEU A 119 -30.86 -29.14 15.98
CA LEU A 119 -31.93 -28.24 16.46
C LEU A 119 -32.30 -28.48 17.93
N VAL A 120 -31.33 -28.81 18.76
CA VAL A 120 -31.51 -29.11 20.19
C VAL A 120 -30.53 -28.27 21.02
N CYS A 121 -31.03 -27.60 22.06
CA CYS A 121 -30.19 -26.83 22.96
C CYS A 121 -29.24 -27.75 23.75
N PRO A 122 -27.92 -27.50 23.77
CA PRO A 122 -26.97 -28.36 24.49
C PRO A 122 -27.06 -28.26 26.02
N VAL A 123 -27.78 -27.26 26.57
CA VAL A 123 -27.87 -27.03 28.01
C VAL A 123 -29.18 -27.55 28.60
N CYS A 124 -30.31 -27.33 27.91
CA CYS A 124 -31.64 -27.69 28.42
C CYS A 124 -32.39 -28.70 27.54
N ASN A 125 -31.78 -29.21 26.47
CA ASN A 125 -32.34 -30.19 25.53
C ASN A 125 -33.68 -29.81 24.89
N SER A 126 -34.07 -28.53 24.94
CA SER A 126 -35.27 -28.05 24.26
C SER A 126 -35.05 -27.92 22.76
N LYS A 127 -36.10 -28.15 21.97
CA LYS A 127 -36.08 -27.89 20.52
C LYS A 127 -35.88 -26.41 20.25
N LEU A 128 -34.94 -26.07 19.38
CA LEU A 128 -34.67 -24.70 18.96
C LEU A 128 -35.70 -24.25 17.93
N VAL A 129 -36.18 -23.01 18.05
CA VAL A 129 -37.15 -22.39 17.14
C VAL A 129 -36.43 -21.31 16.33
N PRO A 130 -36.69 -21.17 15.02
CA PRO A 130 -36.08 -20.12 14.21
C PRO A 130 -36.51 -18.74 14.70
N VAL A 131 -35.54 -17.91 15.07
CA VAL A 131 -35.78 -16.53 15.56
C VAL A 131 -35.84 -15.51 14.41
N GLY A 132 -35.13 -15.77 13.30
CA GLY A 132 -35.10 -14.88 12.16
C GLY A 132 -34.37 -15.47 10.95
N LYS A 133 -34.44 -14.76 9.83
CA LYS A 133 -33.72 -15.09 8.60
C LYS A 133 -32.53 -14.13 8.43
N LYS A 134 -31.37 -14.66 8.05
CA LYS A 134 -30.20 -13.85 7.69
C LYS A 134 -29.92 -14.03 6.20
N PHE A 135 -29.74 -12.92 5.50
CA PHE A 135 -29.33 -12.94 4.11
C PHE A 135 -27.89 -13.50 3.98
N VAL A 136 -27.70 -14.47 3.08
CA VAL A 136 -26.40 -15.10 2.83
C VAL A 136 -25.82 -14.62 1.49
N ARG A 137 -26.52 -14.88 0.37
CA ARG A 137 -26.10 -14.51 -0.99
C ARG A 137 -27.25 -14.57 -2.00
N HIS A 138 -27.05 -13.93 -3.16
CA HIS A 138 -27.87 -14.12 -4.36
C HIS A 138 -27.12 -15.01 -5.36
N GLU A 139 -27.83 -15.95 -5.98
CA GLU A 139 -27.34 -16.82 -7.05
C GLU A 139 -28.20 -16.62 -8.30
N ILE A 140 -27.59 -16.75 -9.48
CA ILE A 140 -28.26 -16.63 -10.77
C ILE A 140 -28.00 -17.94 -11.53
N GLU A 141 -29.07 -18.66 -11.85
CA GLU A 141 -29.01 -19.84 -12.70
C GLU A 141 -29.40 -19.44 -14.13
N PHE A 142 -28.55 -19.75 -15.10
CA PHE A 142 -28.85 -19.60 -16.52
C PHE A 142 -29.49 -20.91 -17.00
N VAL A 143 -30.75 -20.83 -17.45
CA VAL A 143 -31.49 -21.95 -18.05
C VAL A 143 -31.43 -21.86 -19.57
#